data_AF-A0A0Q6U4D9-F1
#
_entry.id   AF-A0A0Q6U4D9-F1
#
_cell.length_a   1.000
_cell.length_b   1.000
_cell.length_c   1.000
_cell.angle_alpha   90.00
_cell.angle_beta   90.00
_cell.angle_gamma   90.00
#
_symmetry.space_group_name_H-M   'P 1'
#
loop_
_entity.id
_entity.type
_entity.pdbx_description
1 polymer ?
#
loop_
_entity_poly.entity_id
_entity_poly.type
_entity_poly.pdbx_seq_one_letter_code
_entity_poly.pdbx_strand_id
1 'polypeptide(L)'
;MLLGALLALMLMSARAGGSLGTDELAILLEQRPKEIAAVRTEYELSEAAFADIRFGNHFIHLGGARAGPYTVRLHRRAALEPRERELRICTTARYFDRRGRELSGRKMFDAVRIEETITAVLVRDIDERKECRR
;
A
#
# COMPACT_ATOMS: atom_id res chain seq x y z
N MET A 1 36.26 -25.73 -18.21
CA MET A 1 35.63 -25.53 -16.89
C MET A 1 35.15 -24.09 -16.80
N LEU A 2 33.95 -23.75 -17.28
CA LEU A 2 33.45 -22.37 -17.34
C LEU A 2 31.91 -22.35 -17.38
N LEU A 3 31.26 -23.13 -16.52
CA LEU A 3 29.79 -23.29 -16.52
C LEU A 3 29.14 -23.01 -15.14
N GLY A 4 29.82 -22.26 -14.26
CA GLY A 4 29.40 -22.11 -12.86
C GLY A 4 28.88 -20.73 -12.44
N ALA A 5 29.00 -19.69 -13.28
CA ALA A 5 28.83 -18.31 -12.79
C ALA A 5 27.45 -17.67 -13.10
N LEU A 6 26.59 -18.30 -13.89
CA LEU A 6 25.36 -17.63 -14.38
C LEU A 6 24.10 -17.82 -13.51
N LEU A 7 24.16 -18.64 -12.45
CA LEU A 7 22.95 -19.05 -11.70
C LEU A 7 22.67 -18.23 -10.42
N ALA A 8 23.47 -17.21 -10.09
CA ALA A 8 23.34 -16.46 -8.83
C ALA A 8 22.49 -15.18 -8.92
N LEU A 9 22.06 -14.76 -10.12
CA LEU A 9 21.34 -13.49 -10.33
C LEU A 9 19.81 -13.59 -10.20
N MET A 10 19.25 -14.77 -9.93
CA MET A 10 17.78 -14.98 -9.89
C MET A 10 17.13 -14.80 -8.51
N LEU A 11 17.87 -14.45 -7.46
CA LEU A 11 17.34 -14.37 -6.08
C LEU A 11 17.21 -12.95 -5.53
N MET A 12 17.55 -11.91 -6.29
CA MET A 12 17.15 -10.56 -5.93
C MET A 12 15.67 -10.42 -6.30
N SER A 13 14.80 -10.77 -5.36
CA SER A 13 13.40 -10.40 -5.38
C SER A 13 13.36 -8.89 -5.60
N ALA A 14 13.11 -8.47 -6.84
CA ALA A 14 12.86 -7.08 -7.16
C ALA A 14 11.62 -6.70 -6.36
N ARG A 15 11.82 -6.11 -5.17
CA ARG A 15 10.75 -5.44 -4.43
C ARG A 15 10.27 -4.34 -5.35
N ALA A 16 9.22 -4.64 -6.12
CA ALA A 16 8.50 -3.67 -6.91
C ALA A 16 8.23 -2.48 -5.99
N GLY A 17 8.61 -1.28 -6.43
CA GLY A 17 8.86 -0.13 -5.55
C GLY A 17 7.73 0.29 -4.60
N GLY A 18 6.51 -0.20 -4.82
CA GLY A 18 5.35 0.00 -3.96
C GLY A 18 5.23 -0.94 -2.76
N SER A 19 6.06 -1.99 -2.64
CA SER A 19 5.99 -2.91 -1.48
C SER A 19 6.43 -2.22 -0.18
N LEU A 20 5.65 -2.46 0.88
CA LEU A 20 5.89 -2.02 2.25
C LEU A 20 5.37 -3.08 3.23
N GLY A 21 5.79 -3.01 4.50
CA GLY A 21 5.24 -3.85 5.56
C GLY A 21 3.79 -3.46 5.88
N THR A 22 2.93 -4.42 6.18
CA THR A 22 1.55 -4.14 6.60
C THR A 22 1.50 -3.42 7.95
N ASP A 23 2.53 -3.57 8.78
CA ASP A 23 2.74 -2.82 10.02
C ASP A 23 2.92 -1.31 9.79
N GLU A 24 3.52 -0.91 8.66
CA GLU A 24 3.62 0.51 8.27
C GLU A 24 2.24 1.15 8.03
N LEU A 25 1.19 0.34 7.82
CA LEU A 25 -0.19 0.81 7.69
C LEU A 25 -0.93 0.95 9.02
N ALA A 26 -0.34 0.57 10.17
CA ALA A 26 -1.05 0.50 11.45
C ALA A 26 -1.80 1.80 11.80
N ILE A 27 -1.13 2.96 11.71
CA ILE A 27 -1.72 4.28 11.98
C ILE A 27 -2.89 4.59 11.03
N LEU A 28 -2.77 4.18 9.76
CA LEU A 28 -3.82 4.40 8.77
C LEU A 28 -5.04 3.52 9.07
N LEU A 29 -4.81 2.24 9.42
CA LEU A 29 -5.87 1.28 9.75
C LEU A 29 -6.66 1.68 11.01
N GLU A 30 -6.04 2.41 11.95
CA GLU A 30 -6.71 2.96 13.13
C GLU A 30 -7.80 3.98 12.80
N GLN A 31 -7.83 4.55 11.58
CA GLN A 31 -8.91 5.45 11.15
C GLN A 31 -10.25 4.74 10.94
N ARG A 32 -10.23 3.41 10.70
CA ARG A 32 -11.42 2.58 10.41
C ARG A 32 -11.40 1.28 11.22
N PRO A 33 -11.36 1.36 12.56
CA PRO A 33 -11.06 0.19 13.40
C PRO A 33 -12.17 -0.87 13.34
N LYS A 34 -13.43 -0.47 13.11
CA LYS A 34 -14.57 -1.40 13.02
C LYS A 34 -14.51 -2.22 11.74
N GLU A 35 -14.23 -1.56 10.62
CA GLU A 35 -14.11 -2.18 9.31
C GLU A 35 -12.91 -3.15 9.29
N ILE A 36 -11.78 -2.72 9.85
CA ILE A 36 -10.58 -3.56 9.94
C ILE A 36 -10.78 -4.74 10.90
N ALA A 37 -11.49 -4.54 12.02
CA ALA A 37 -11.85 -5.63 12.92
C ALA A 37 -12.73 -6.67 12.20
N ALA A 38 -13.74 -6.24 11.44
CA ALA A 38 -14.60 -7.13 10.66
C ALA A 38 -13.82 -7.92 9.59
N VAL A 39 -12.80 -7.34 8.96
CA VAL A 39 -11.91 -8.11 8.07
C VAL A 39 -11.11 -9.14 8.88
N ARG A 40 -10.58 -8.75 10.04
CA ARG A 40 -9.72 -9.61 10.87
C ARG A 40 -10.43 -10.78 11.54
N THR A 41 -11.77 -10.73 11.67
CA THR A 41 -12.55 -11.88 12.17
C THR A 41 -12.53 -13.05 11.20
N GLU A 42 -12.46 -12.78 9.89
CA GLU A 42 -12.51 -13.82 8.85
C GLU A 42 -11.14 -14.09 8.22
N TYR A 43 -10.25 -13.09 8.23
CA TYR A 43 -9.00 -13.09 7.50
C TYR A 43 -7.79 -12.70 8.36
N GLU A 44 -6.65 -13.27 8.00
CA GLU A 44 -5.32 -12.79 8.36
C GLU A 44 -4.81 -11.92 7.22
N LEU A 45 -4.23 -10.77 7.56
CA LEU A 45 -3.59 -9.90 6.60
C LEU A 45 -2.17 -10.43 6.37
N SER A 46 -1.75 -10.50 5.11
CA SER A 46 -0.35 -10.76 4.77
C SER A 46 0.56 -9.70 5.39
N GLU A 47 1.80 -10.09 5.69
CA GLU A 47 2.83 -9.18 6.21
C GLU A 47 3.26 -8.12 5.19
N ALA A 48 2.99 -8.35 3.90
CA ALA A 48 3.31 -7.41 2.83
C ALA A 48 2.06 -6.67 2.33
N ALA A 49 2.22 -5.37 2.17
CA ALA A 49 1.30 -4.48 1.47
C ALA A 49 1.95 -3.94 0.19
N PHE A 50 1.12 -3.42 -0.69
CA PHE A 50 1.53 -2.69 -1.89
C PHE A 50 0.84 -1.34 -1.93
N ALA A 51 1.62 -0.28 -2.10
CA ALA A 51 1.14 1.07 -2.37
C ALA A 51 1.11 1.31 -3.88
N ASP A 52 -0.01 1.81 -4.38
CA ASP A 52 -0.16 2.19 -5.79
C ASP A 52 0.72 3.39 -6.17
N ILE A 53 0.94 4.31 -5.23
CA ILE A 53 1.71 5.53 -5.47
C ILE A 53 3.07 5.41 -4.78
N ARG A 54 4.14 5.54 -5.57
CA ARG A 54 5.50 5.80 -5.09
C ARG A 54 5.96 7.16 -5.60
N PHE A 55 6.32 8.05 -4.70
CA PHE A 55 6.80 9.37 -5.05
C PHE A 55 8.20 9.27 -5.66
N GLY A 56 8.36 9.79 -6.89
CA GLY A 56 9.65 9.81 -7.58
C GLY A 56 10.54 10.96 -7.13
N ASN A 57 11.74 11.05 -7.72
CA ASN A 57 12.74 12.07 -7.37
C ASN A 57 12.29 13.52 -7.66
N HIS A 58 11.21 13.71 -8.41
CA HIS A 58 10.61 15.03 -8.65
C HIS A 58 9.85 15.58 -7.43
N PHE A 59 9.56 14.75 -6.43
CA PHE A 59 9.15 15.21 -5.11
C PHE A 59 10.39 15.48 -4.26
N ILE A 60 10.71 16.75 -4.06
CA ILE A 60 12.02 17.19 -3.51
C ILE A 60 12.31 16.56 -2.14
N HIS A 61 11.28 16.44 -1.32
CA HIS A 61 11.41 15.98 0.07
C HIS A 61 10.71 14.66 0.36
N LEU A 62 9.89 14.17 -0.58
CA LEU A 62 9.11 12.94 -0.42
C LEU A 62 9.56 11.84 -1.38
N GLY A 63 10.70 12.00 -2.06
CA GLY A 63 11.26 10.98 -2.94
C GLY A 63 11.39 9.62 -2.23
N GLY A 64 10.81 8.59 -2.83
CA GLY A 64 10.76 7.24 -2.28
C GLY A 64 9.61 6.97 -1.31
N ALA A 65 8.90 7.99 -0.82
CA ALA A 65 7.72 7.80 0.00
C ALA A 65 6.61 7.09 -0.79
N ARG A 66 5.60 6.60 -0.07
CA ARG A 66 4.48 5.84 -0.62
C ARG A 66 3.17 6.43 -0.13
N ALA A 67 2.16 6.40 -0.98
CA ALA A 67 0.80 6.76 -0.63
C ALA A 67 -0.17 5.76 -1.26
N GLY A 68 -1.36 5.69 -0.68
CA GLY A 68 -2.40 4.81 -1.14
C GLY A 68 -2.99 5.22 -2.51
N PRO A 69 -3.88 4.39 -3.06
CA PRO A 69 -4.46 3.21 -2.41
C PRO A 69 -3.46 2.10 -2.08
N TYR A 70 -3.76 1.34 -1.04
CA TYR A 70 -2.96 0.19 -0.63
C TYR A 70 -3.70 -1.12 -0.89
N THR A 71 -2.95 -2.16 -1.23
CA THR A 71 -3.46 -3.52 -1.39
C THR A 71 -2.72 -4.45 -0.44
N VAL A 72 -3.46 -5.27 0.32
CA VAL A 72 -2.92 -6.29 1.23
C VAL A 72 -3.59 -7.62 0.91
N ARG A 73 -2.81 -8.69 0.72
CA ARG A 73 -3.39 -10.02 0.52
C ARG A 73 -4.05 -10.53 1.80
N LEU A 74 -5.14 -11.27 1.67
CA LEU A 74 -5.91 -11.85 2.76
C LEU A 74 -5.82 -13.37 2.72
N HIS A 75 -5.53 -13.96 3.87
CA HIS A 75 -5.53 -15.40 4.10
C HIS A 75 -6.70 -15.76 5.02
N ARG A 76 -7.60 -16.64 4.60
CA ARG A 76 -8.78 -16.98 5.41
C ARG A 76 -8.36 -17.85 6.61
N ARG A 77 -8.82 -17.52 7.81
CA ARG A 77 -8.43 -18.26 9.04
C ARG A 77 -8.94 -19.69 9.10
N ALA A 78 -10.11 -19.96 8.52
CA ALA A 78 -10.77 -21.25 8.58
C ALA A 78 -11.45 -21.57 7.24
N ALA A 79 -10.72 -22.07 6.24
CA ALA A 79 -11.39 -22.74 5.11
C ALA A 79 -10.48 -23.64 4.27
N LEU A 80 -11.14 -24.71 3.80
CA LEU A 80 -10.74 -25.74 2.86
C LEU A 80 -10.67 -25.28 1.39
N GLU A 81 -10.87 -23.98 1.11
CA GLU A 81 -10.88 -23.43 -0.25
C GLU A 81 -9.80 -22.37 -0.46
N PRO A 82 -9.00 -22.45 -1.55
CA PRO A 82 -7.82 -21.62 -1.77
C PRO A 82 -8.12 -20.26 -2.43
N ARG A 83 -9.35 -19.75 -2.36
CA ARG A 83 -9.67 -18.47 -3.03
C ARG A 83 -8.92 -17.31 -2.38
N GLU A 84 -7.94 -16.78 -3.10
CA GLU A 84 -7.17 -15.61 -2.67
C GLU A 84 -8.02 -14.34 -2.76
N ARG A 85 -8.03 -13.58 -1.66
CA ARG A 85 -8.68 -12.28 -1.56
C ARG A 85 -7.67 -11.21 -1.25
N GLU A 86 -8.05 -9.97 -1.50
CA GLU A 86 -7.27 -8.82 -1.08
C GLU A 86 -8.13 -7.75 -0.42
N LEU A 87 -7.49 -7.06 0.51
CA LEU A 87 -7.97 -5.85 1.15
C LEU A 87 -7.40 -4.66 0.40
N ARG A 88 -8.27 -3.85 -0.16
CA ARG A 88 -7.90 -2.58 -0.78
C ARG A 88 -8.32 -1.42 0.11
N ILE A 89 -7.34 -0.62 0.53
CA ILE A 89 -7.50 0.54 1.40
C ILE A 89 -7.38 1.77 0.51
N CYS A 90 -8.51 2.38 0.20
CA CYS A 90 -8.56 3.60 -0.60
C CYS A 90 -8.30 4.81 0.29
N THR A 91 -7.33 5.64 -0.11
CA THR A 91 -6.99 6.87 0.61
C THR A 91 -7.13 8.10 -0.29
N THR A 92 -7.24 9.26 0.36
CA THR A 92 -6.97 10.56 -0.24
C THR A 92 -5.81 11.20 0.49
N ALA A 93 -4.97 11.94 -0.24
CA ALA A 93 -3.75 12.53 0.29
C ALA A 93 -3.82 14.05 0.28
N ARG A 94 -3.40 14.67 1.38
CA ARG A 94 -3.16 16.11 1.52
C ARG A 94 -1.68 16.37 1.71
N TYR A 95 -1.16 17.40 1.06
CA TYR A 95 0.27 17.68 0.96
C TYR A 95 0.60 18.94 1.73
N PHE A 96 1.67 18.94 2.54
CA PHE A 96 2.00 20.06 3.40
C PHE A 96 3.45 20.53 3.24
N ASP A 97 3.67 21.85 3.33
CA ASP A 97 5.01 22.44 3.44
C ASP A 97 5.57 22.36 4.87
N ARG A 98 6.82 22.80 5.06
CA ARG A 98 7.50 22.81 6.38
C ARG A 98 6.80 23.67 7.43
N ARG A 99 5.93 24.58 7.02
CA ARG A 99 5.15 25.46 7.90
C ARG A 99 3.76 24.89 8.19
N GLY A 100 3.47 23.67 7.72
CA GLY A 100 2.16 23.04 7.88
C GLY A 100 1.08 23.59 6.97
N ARG A 101 1.41 24.37 5.93
CA ARG A 101 0.43 24.87 4.98
C ARG A 101 0.16 23.84 3.90
N GLU A 102 -1.11 23.66 3.58
CA GLU A 102 -1.53 22.75 2.52
C GLU A 102 -1.10 23.26 1.14
N LEU A 103 -0.56 22.36 0.33
CA LEU A 103 -0.11 22.59 -1.03
C LEU A 103 -1.02 21.85 -2.00
N SER A 104 -1.27 22.46 -3.15
CA SER A 104 -2.12 21.91 -4.20
C SER A 104 -1.56 22.22 -5.59
N GLY A 105 -2.10 21.52 -6.59
CA GLY A 105 -1.63 21.62 -7.97
C GLY A 105 -0.14 21.31 -8.09
N ARG A 106 0.60 22.12 -8.86
CA ARG A 106 2.05 21.91 -9.04
C ARG A 106 2.87 22.13 -7.77
N LYS A 107 2.36 22.87 -6.77
CA LYS A 107 3.12 23.12 -5.53
C LYS A 107 3.26 21.87 -4.67
N MET A 108 2.46 20.83 -4.89
CA MET A 108 2.54 19.59 -4.11
C MET A 108 3.91 18.90 -4.22
N PHE A 109 4.68 19.15 -5.28
CA PHE A 109 6.02 18.59 -5.46
C PHE A 109 7.05 19.12 -4.45
N ASP A 110 6.76 20.26 -3.81
CA ASP A 110 7.56 20.85 -2.74
C ASP A 110 7.14 20.38 -1.33
N ALA A 111 6.14 19.49 -1.24
CA ALA A 111 5.65 19.01 0.03
C ALA A 111 6.72 18.23 0.79
N VAL A 112 6.75 18.40 2.11
CA VAL A 112 7.63 17.66 3.03
C VAL A 112 6.88 16.60 3.83
N ARG A 113 5.55 16.62 3.77
CA ARG A 113 4.69 15.78 4.58
C ARG A 113 3.40 15.50 3.82
N ILE A 114 2.90 14.29 3.97
CA ILE A 114 1.61 13.86 3.44
C ILE A 114 0.76 13.41 4.62
N GLU A 115 -0.52 13.75 4.59
CA GLU A 115 -1.53 13.14 5.45
C GLU A 115 -2.50 12.36 4.57
N GLU A 116 -2.77 11.12 4.94
CA GLU A 116 -3.72 10.27 4.24
C GLU A 116 -4.97 10.03 5.08
N THR A 117 -6.13 10.05 4.43
CA THR A 117 -7.41 9.71 5.03
C THR A 117 -8.05 8.55 4.27
N ILE A 118 -8.43 7.48 4.99
CA ILE A 118 -9.16 6.36 4.41
C ILE A 118 -10.56 6.82 3.98
N THR A 119 -10.83 6.71 2.68
CA THR A 119 -12.16 6.94 2.10
C THR A 119 -12.98 5.67 1.99
N ALA A 120 -12.33 4.52 1.75
CA ALA A 120 -13.00 3.23 1.67
C ALA A 120 -12.06 2.07 2.01
N VAL A 121 -12.64 0.99 2.49
CA VAL A 121 -11.98 -0.31 2.70
C VAL A 121 -12.79 -1.35 1.95
N LEU A 122 -12.16 -2.07 1.02
CA LEU A 122 -12.82 -3.00 0.12
C LEU A 122 -12.17 -4.38 0.24
N VAL A 123 -12.97 -5.42 0.45
CA VAL A 123 -12.52 -6.81 0.30
C VAL A 123 -12.97 -7.29 -1.08
N ARG A 124 -12.05 -7.83 -1.88
CA ARG A 124 -12.35 -8.36 -3.21
C ARG A 124 -11.62 -9.67 -3.48
N ASP A 125 -12.21 -10.48 -4.35
CA ASP A 125 -11.50 -11.60 -4.96
C ASP A 125 -10.45 -11.05 -5.93
N ILE A 126 -9.26 -11.67 -6.00
CA ILE A 126 -8.14 -11.16 -6.83
C ILE A 126 -8.52 -11.08 -8.33
N ASP A 127 -9.49 -11.89 -8.76
CA ASP A 127 -10.00 -11.90 -10.14
C ASP A 127 -10.95 -10.72 -10.46
N GLU A 128 -11.42 -9.96 -9.46
CA GLU A 128 -12.32 -8.81 -9.66
C GLU A 128 -11.58 -7.46 -9.66
N ARG A 129 -11.55 -6.75 -10.80
CA ARG A 129 -11.04 -5.37 -10.89
C ARG A 129 -12.08 -4.33 -10.44
N LYS A 130 -12.39 -4.25 -9.14
CA LYS A 130 -13.16 -3.11 -8.59
C LYS A 130 -12.23 -1.99 -8.14
N GLU A 131 -12.37 -0.81 -8.71
CA GLU A 131 -11.46 0.32 -8.46
C GLU A 131 -11.95 1.24 -7.32
N CYS A 132 -11.00 1.91 -6.65
CA CYS A 132 -11.30 3.02 -5.76
C CYS A 132 -11.89 4.16 -6.60
N ARG A 133 -13.22 4.36 -6.56
CA ARG A 133 -13.85 5.50 -7.22
C ARG A 133 -13.48 6.77 -6.44
N ARG A 134 -12.86 7.73 -7.14
CA ARG A 134 -12.53 9.05 -6.62
C ARG A 134 -13.76 9.94 -6.55
#